data_AF-A0A353RH14-F1
#
_entry.id   AF-A0A353RH14-F1
#
_cell.length_a   1.000
_cell.length_b   1.000
_cell.length_c   1.000
_cell.angle_alpha   90.00
_cell.angle_beta   90.00
_cell.angle_gamma   90.00
#
_symmetry.space_group_name_H-M   'P 1'
#
loop_
_entity.id
_entity.type
_entity.pdbx_description
1 polymer ?
#
loop_
_entity_poly.entity_id
_entity_poly.type
_entity_poly.pdbx_seq_one_letter_code
_entity_poly.pdbx_strand_id
1 'polypeptide(L)'
;EENDRIWGKKVIMDAGDSQVFEPGQIVTVRKLRDENSSLKRRDLKPVEARDAVPATANQVLQGITRAALQTTSFMSAASFQETTKVLNDAAINGKTDTLEGLKENVIVGHLIPAGTGQREFDKLVVGSREDFEKLNASKRSNLFQEAVVEE
;
A
#
# COMPACT_ATOMS: atom_id res chain seq x y z
N GLU A 1 -9.02 -1.29 8.93
CA GLU A 1 -9.00 -0.06 8.11
C GLU A 1 -9.91 -0.15 6.89
N GLU A 2 -9.65 -1.05 5.93
CA GLU A 2 -10.47 -1.11 4.70
C GLU A 2 -11.92 -1.58 4.97
N ASN A 3 -12.13 -2.56 5.87
CA ASN A 3 -13.47 -2.96 6.29
C ASN A 3 -14.22 -1.83 7.02
N ASP A 4 -13.52 -1.05 7.83
CA ASP A 4 -14.11 0.09 8.56
C ASP A 4 -14.54 1.18 7.57
N ARG A 5 -13.77 1.38 6.49
CA ARG A 5 -14.11 2.29 5.38
C ARG A 5 -15.32 1.85 4.58
N ILE A 6 -15.60 0.55 4.52
CA ILE A 6 -16.72 -0.05 3.78
C ILE A 6 -18.01 -0.01 4.60
N TRP A 7 -17.90 0.15 5.94
CA TRP A 7 -19.05 0.19 6.84
C TRP A 7 -20.05 1.29 6.46
N GLY A 8 -21.32 0.90 6.28
CA GLY A 8 -22.41 1.82 5.93
C GLY A 8 -22.36 2.39 4.51
N LYS A 9 -21.49 1.88 3.64
CA LYS A 9 -21.50 2.20 2.19
C LYS A 9 -22.42 1.26 1.42
N LYS A 10 -22.80 1.68 0.21
CA LYS A 10 -23.64 0.94 -0.72
C LYS A 10 -22.85 0.64 -1.99
N VAL A 11 -23.07 -0.53 -2.57
CA VAL A 11 -22.52 -0.94 -3.87
C VAL A 11 -23.61 -0.78 -4.91
N ILE A 12 -23.30 -0.06 -5.99
CA ILE A 12 -24.24 0.15 -7.10
C ILE A 12 -24.37 -1.13 -7.91
N MET A 13 -25.60 -1.59 -8.12
CA MET A 13 -25.91 -2.77 -8.93
C MET A 13 -26.26 -2.34 -10.35
N ASP A 14 -27.13 -1.34 -10.46
CA ASP A 14 -27.53 -0.75 -11.72
C ASP A 14 -27.47 0.78 -11.60
N ALA A 15 -26.78 1.41 -12.55
CA ALA A 15 -26.62 2.85 -12.61
C ALA A 15 -27.90 3.57 -13.12
N GLY A 16 -28.85 2.84 -13.73
CA GLY A 16 -30.04 3.43 -14.33
C GLY A 16 -29.65 4.46 -15.41
N ASP A 17 -30.20 5.67 -15.31
CA ASP A 17 -29.88 6.79 -16.21
C ASP A 17 -28.89 7.81 -15.58
N SER A 18 -28.20 7.42 -14.51
CA SER A 18 -27.17 8.27 -13.88
C SER A 18 -25.91 8.34 -14.74
N GLN A 19 -25.40 9.54 -14.98
CA GLN A 19 -24.07 9.73 -15.60
C GLN A 19 -22.93 9.79 -14.55
N VAL A 20 -23.29 9.80 -13.26
CA VAL A 20 -22.33 10.01 -12.16
C VAL A 20 -21.79 8.69 -11.62
N PHE A 21 -22.52 7.59 -11.85
CA PHE A 21 -22.27 6.32 -11.21
C PHE A 21 -22.13 5.17 -12.22
N GLU A 22 -21.29 4.21 -11.87
CA GLU A 22 -21.10 2.98 -12.63
C GLU A 22 -21.43 1.74 -11.78
N PRO A 23 -21.92 0.64 -12.40
CA PRO A 23 -22.11 -0.62 -11.70
C PRO A 23 -20.83 -1.10 -11.01
N GLY A 24 -20.96 -1.52 -9.75
CA GLY A 24 -19.84 -1.97 -8.92
C GLY A 24 -19.17 -0.88 -8.07
N GLN A 25 -19.50 0.39 -8.27
CA GLN A 25 -18.93 1.48 -7.49
C GLN A 25 -19.44 1.47 -6.04
N ILE A 26 -18.53 1.69 -5.08
CA ILE A 26 -18.86 1.81 -3.65
C ILE A 26 -19.09 3.29 -3.33
N VAL A 27 -20.31 3.63 -2.92
CA VAL A 27 -20.76 5.00 -2.64
C VAL A 27 -21.33 5.14 -1.23
N THR A 28 -21.34 6.37 -0.72
CA THR A 28 -21.99 6.67 0.56
C THR A 28 -23.49 6.82 0.38
N VAL A 29 -24.27 6.51 1.43
CA VAL A 29 -25.74 6.66 1.41
C VAL A 29 -26.16 8.08 1.07
N ARG A 30 -25.43 9.10 1.54
CA ARG A 30 -25.70 10.51 1.25
C ARG A 30 -25.60 10.80 -0.24
N LYS A 31 -24.48 10.44 -0.88
CA LYS A 31 -24.28 10.67 -2.32
C LYS A 31 -25.33 9.94 -3.17
N LEU A 32 -25.66 8.70 -2.81
CA LEU A 32 -26.70 7.94 -3.51
C LEU A 32 -28.08 8.62 -3.40
N ARG A 33 -28.43 9.14 -2.22
CA ARG A 33 -29.70 9.83 -1.98
C ARG A 33 -29.80 11.15 -2.77
N ASP A 34 -28.72 11.91 -2.81
CA ASP A 34 -28.66 13.18 -3.53
C ASP A 34 -28.87 12.96 -5.04
N GLU A 35 -28.18 11.96 -5.62
CA GLU A 35 -28.34 11.62 -7.04
C GLU A 35 -29.72 11.04 -7.36
N ASN A 36 -30.23 10.12 -6.54
CA ASN A 36 -31.58 9.57 -6.72
C ASN A 36 -32.67 10.65 -6.60
N SER A 37 -32.45 11.70 -5.80
CA SER A 37 -33.36 12.84 -5.71
C SER A 37 -33.27 13.76 -6.93
N SER A 38 -32.11 13.81 -7.60
CA SER A 38 -31.89 14.52 -8.87
C SER A 38 -32.53 13.78 -10.05
N LEU A 39 -32.38 12.45 -10.12
CA LEU A 39 -32.95 11.61 -11.17
C LEU A 39 -34.49 11.58 -11.09
N LYS A 40 -35.05 11.44 -9.89
CA LYS A 40 -36.51 11.50 -9.67
C LYS A 40 -37.13 12.84 -10.09
N ARG A 41 -36.42 13.96 -9.90
CA ARG A 41 -36.89 15.29 -10.34
C ARG A 41 -36.89 15.45 -11.86
N ARG A 42 -36.12 14.62 -12.57
CA ARG A 42 -36.00 14.61 -14.03
C ARG A 42 -36.83 13.48 -14.67
N ASP A 43 -37.66 12.78 -13.89
CA ASP A 43 -38.41 11.58 -14.30
C ASP A 43 -37.55 10.48 -14.96
N LEU A 44 -36.28 10.38 -14.54
CA LEU A 44 -35.31 9.38 -14.99
C LEU A 44 -35.28 8.18 -14.05
N LYS A 45 -34.78 7.03 -14.52
CA LYS A 45 -34.68 5.82 -13.70
C LYS A 45 -33.66 6.02 -12.57
N PRO A 46 -34.04 5.79 -11.30
CA PRO A 46 -33.13 5.91 -10.16
C PRO A 46 -32.11 4.77 -10.13
N VAL A 47 -31.01 5.00 -9.42
CA VAL A 47 -29.92 4.04 -9.24
C VAL A 47 -30.31 2.98 -8.20
N GLU A 48 -30.10 1.71 -8.55
CA GLU A 48 -30.28 0.58 -7.65
C GLU A 48 -28.96 0.20 -6.99
N ALA A 49 -28.98 0.05 -5.66
CA ALA A 49 -27.79 -0.27 -4.89
C ALA A 49 -28.10 -1.24 -3.75
N ARG A 50 -27.12 -2.07 -3.42
CA ARG A 50 -27.15 -2.99 -2.26
C ARG A 50 -26.21 -2.54 -1.16
N ASP A 51 -26.35 -3.11 0.03
CA ASP A 51 -25.39 -2.91 1.11
C ASP A 51 -24.01 -3.46 0.76
N ALA A 52 -22.97 -2.70 1.08
CA ALA A 52 -21.60 -3.17 0.95
C ALA A 52 -21.31 -4.19 2.05
N VAL A 53 -20.89 -5.40 1.65
CA VAL A 53 -20.55 -6.47 2.59
C VAL A 53 -19.07 -6.33 2.97
N PRO A 54 -18.73 -6.24 4.27
CA PRO A 54 -17.34 -6.19 4.69
C PRO A 54 -16.64 -7.51 4.34
N ALA A 55 -15.34 -7.45 4.04
CA ALA A 55 -14.56 -8.63 3.75
C ALA A 55 -14.44 -9.50 5.01
N THR A 56 -14.89 -10.74 4.95
CA THR A 56 -14.65 -11.74 5.99
C THR A 56 -13.38 -12.52 5.66
N ALA A 57 -12.61 -12.88 6.68
CA ALA A 57 -11.41 -13.68 6.53
C ALA A 57 -11.51 -14.93 7.42
N ASN A 58 -11.00 -16.04 6.92
CA ASN A 58 -10.85 -17.28 7.68
C ASN A 58 -9.37 -17.58 7.84
N GLN A 59 -8.96 -18.07 9.01
CA GLN A 59 -7.58 -18.48 9.24
C GLN A 59 -7.31 -19.80 8.50
N VAL A 60 -6.22 -19.85 7.73
CA VAL A 60 -5.78 -21.06 7.03
C VAL A 60 -4.43 -21.46 7.59
N LEU A 61 -4.36 -22.64 8.20
CA LEU A 61 -3.08 -23.21 8.64
C LEU A 61 -2.37 -23.86 7.45
N GLN A 62 -1.16 -23.39 7.17
CA GLN A 62 -0.30 -23.94 6.13
C GLN A 62 0.97 -24.52 6.75
N GLY A 63 1.45 -25.64 6.20
CA GLY A 63 2.76 -26.17 6.56
C GLY A 63 3.90 -25.25 6.07
N ILE A 64 5.06 -25.34 6.72
CA ILE A 64 6.22 -24.47 6.44
C ILE A 64 6.63 -24.47 4.97
N THR A 65 6.57 -25.62 4.29
CA THR A 65 6.93 -25.76 2.88
C THR A 65 5.98 -24.98 1.98
N ARG A 66 4.67 -25.10 2.22
CA ARG A 66 3.65 -24.41 1.42
C ARG A 66 3.67 -22.90 1.68
N ALA A 67 3.85 -22.50 2.93
CA ALA A 67 4.00 -21.10 3.29
C ALA A 67 5.23 -20.46 2.64
N ALA A 68 6.37 -21.16 2.60
CA ALA A 68 7.61 -20.66 1.98
C ALA A 68 7.50 -20.50 0.45
N LEU A 69 6.78 -21.41 -0.23
CA LEU A 69 6.52 -21.32 -1.68
C LEU A 69 5.54 -20.20 -2.05
N GLN A 70 4.70 -19.76 -1.11
CA GLN A 70 3.71 -18.70 -1.31
C GLN A 70 4.20 -17.32 -0.85
N THR A 71 5.50 -17.15 -0.64
CA THR A 71 6.08 -15.85 -0.32
C THR A 71 5.89 -14.85 -1.47
N THR A 72 5.87 -13.56 -1.13
CA THR A 72 5.66 -12.46 -2.09
C THR A 72 6.81 -12.35 -3.09
N SER A 73 8.03 -12.59 -2.62
CA SER A 73 9.22 -12.64 -3.46
C SER A 73 9.32 -13.96 -4.22
N PHE A 74 9.35 -13.86 -5.54
CA PHE A 74 9.56 -15.03 -6.38
C PHE A 74 11.04 -15.48 -6.34
N MET A 75 12.00 -14.58 -6.10
CA MET A 75 13.41 -14.95 -5.95
C MET A 75 13.61 -15.83 -4.71
N SER A 76 13.02 -15.42 -3.58
CA SER A 76 13.02 -16.18 -2.34
C SER A 76 12.30 -17.53 -2.50
N ALA A 77 11.12 -17.55 -3.12
CA ALA A 77 10.36 -18.79 -3.35
C ALA A 77 11.11 -19.75 -4.29
N ALA A 78 11.67 -19.25 -5.40
CA ALA A 78 12.36 -20.05 -6.41
C ALA A 78 13.66 -20.67 -5.88
N SER A 79 14.31 -20.00 -4.93
CA SER A 79 15.52 -20.51 -4.25
C SER A 79 15.23 -21.65 -3.27
N PHE A 80 13.97 -21.83 -2.85
CA PHE A 80 13.60 -22.85 -1.88
C PHE A 80 13.36 -24.20 -2.57
N GLN A 81 12.30 -24.31 -3.38
CA GLN A 81 11.91 -25.52 -4.13
C GLN A 81 11.09 -25.12 -5.37
N GLU A 82 10.80 -26.10 -6.25
CA GLU A 82 9.94 -25.94 -7.43
C GLU A 82 10.34 -24.76 -8.37
N THR A 83 11.65 -24.51 -8.51
CA THR A 83 12.22 -23.33 -9.19
C THR A 83 11.60 -23.05 -10.56
N THR A 84 11.44 -24.06 -11.42
CA THR A 84 10.90 -23.91 -12.78
C THR A 84 9.46 -23.42 -12.77
N LYS A 85 8.64 -23.90 -11.83
CA LYS A 85 7.23 -23.51 -11.70
C LYS A 85 7.11 -22.08 -11.18
N VAL A 86 7.87 -21.76 -10.14
CA VAL A 86 7.87 -20.40 -9.54
C VAL A 86 8.31 -19.35 -10.57
N LEU A 87 9.37 -19.62 -11.34
CA LEU A 87 9.85 -18.69 -12.37
C LEU A 87 8.86 -18.54 -13.53
N ASN A 88 8.20 -19.62 -13.94
CA ASN A 88 7.18 -19.55 -15.00
C ASN A 88 5.98 -18.70 -14.55
N ASP A 89 5.46 -18.95 -13.34
CA ASP A 89 4.35 -18.18 -12.79
C ASP A 89 4.72 -16.70 -12.61
N ALA A 90 5.96 -16.41 -12.20
CA ALA A 90 6.46 -15.04 -12.10
C ALA A 90 6.54 -14.36 -13.48
N ALA A 91 7.03 -15.05 -14.50
CA ALA A 91 7.13 -14.53 -15.86
C ALA A 91 5.76 -14.26 -16.49
N ILE A 92 4.80 -15.19 -16.35
CA ILE A 92 3.44 -15.04 -16.87
C ILE A 92 2.72 -13.85 -16.23
N ASN A 93 2.89 -13.66 -14.91
CA ASN A 93 2.25 -12.57 -14.18
C ASN A 93 3.06 -11.25 -14.22
N GLY A 94 4.24 -11.23 -14.84
CA GLY A 94 5.12 -10.05 -14.84
C GLY A 94 5.52 -9.58 -13.45
N LYS A 95 5.73 -10.52 -12.50
CA LYS A 95 6.05 -10.17 -11.11
C LYS A 95 7.42 -9.50 -11.02
N THR A 96 7.50 -8.43 -10.24
CA THR A 96 8.74 -7.73 -9.90
C THR A 96 9.05 -7.94 -8.43
N ASP A 97 10.32 -8.19 -8.10
CA ASP A 97 10.78 -8.40 -6.73
C ASP A 97 11.28 -7.09 -6.13
N THR A 98 10.82 -6.74 -4.93
CA THR A 98 11.17 -5.48 -4.24
C THR A 98 12.40 -5.61 -3.33
N LEU A 99 12.98 -6.80 -3.19
CA LEU A 99 14.18 -7.07 -2.39
C LEU A 99 14.04 -6.59 -0.93
N GLU A 100 12.88 -6.82 -0.32
CA GLU A 100 12.63 -6.46 1.09
C GLU A 100 13.06 -7.58 2.05
N GLY A 101 13.18 -8.81 1.54
CA GLY A 101 13.56 -9.99 2.30
C GLY A 101 15.06 -10.20 2.41
N LEU A 102 15.46 -11.03 3.37
CA LEU A 102 16.87 -11.40 3.56
C LEU A 102 17.40 -12.23 2.40
N LYS A 103 16.65 -13.25 1.98
CA LYS A 103 17.10 -14.22 0.95
C LYS A 103 17.28 -13.55 -0.41
N GLU A 104 16.34 -12.72 -0.81
CA GLU A 104 16.44 -11.89 -2.02
C GLU A 104 17.76 -11.12 -2.08
N ASN A 105 18.07 -10.35 -1.02
CA ASN A 105 19.29 -9.55 -0.97
C ASN A 105 20.55 -10.40 -1.00
N VAL A 106 20.56 -11.56 -0.32
CA VAL A 106 21.67 -12.51 -0.38
C VAL A 106 21.88 -13.07 -1.80
N ILE A 107 20.80 -13.43 -2.51
CA ILE A 107 20.88 -13.99 -3.87
C ILE A 107 21.45 -12.97 -4.85
N VAL A 108 21.01 -11.70 -4.75
CA VAL A 108 21.48 -10.63 -5.63
C VAL A 108 22.86 -10.10 -5.21
N GLY A 109 23.28 -10.33 -3.96
CA GLY A 109 24.54 -9.82 -3.41
C GLY A 109 24.45 -8.39 -2.87
N HIS A 110 23.25 -7.93 -2.50
CA HIS A 110 23.03 -6.65 -1.82
C HIS A 110 23.22 -6.78 -0.30
N LEU A 111 23.40 -5.64 0.37
CA LEU A 111 23.42 -5.59 1.83
C LEU A 111 22.06 -6.06 2.38
N ILE A 112 22.09 -7.06 3.27
CA ILE A 112 20.85 -7.60 3.85
C ILE A 112 20.15 -6.58 4.74
N PRO A 113 18.81 -6.53 4.76
CA PRO A 113 18.03 -5.62 5.61
C PRO A 113 17.99 -6.07 7.09
N ALA A 114 19.15 -6.40 7.65
CA ALA A 114 19.33 -6.79 9.05
C ALA A 114 20.69 -6.31 9.58
N GLY A 115 20.78 -6.15 10.90
CA GLY A 115 22.00 -5.64 11.55
C GLY A 115 22.34 -4.24 11.05
N THR A 116 23.56 -4.06 10.52
CA THR A 116 24.04 -2.78 9.98
C THR A 116 23.37 -2.37 8.67
N GLY A 117 22.72 -3.30 7.97
CA GLY A 117 21.98 -3.02 6.74
C GLY A 117 20.52 -2.64 6.97
N GLN A 118 20.10 -2.38 8.21
CA GLN A 118 18.80 -1.79 8.46
C GLN A 118 18.76 -0.36 7.91
N ARG A 119 17.66 -0.03 7.22
CA ARG A 119 17.42 1.31 6.64
C ARG A 119 17.51 2.45 7.66
N GLU A 120 17.32 2.17 8.95
CA GLU A 120 17.47 3.13 10.03
C GLU A 120 18.92 3.62 10.18
N PHE A 121 19.90 2.74 9.95
CA PHE A 121 21.31 3.07 10.09
C PHE A 121 21.93 3.69 8.83
N ASP A 122 21.29 3.56 7.66
CA ASP A 122 21.81 4.11 6.39
C ASP A 122 22.07 5.61 6.44
N LYS A 123 21.31 6.36 7.24
CA LYS A 123 21.42 7.82 7.37
C LYS A 123 22.06 8.25 8.69
N LEU A 124 22.50 7.30 9.51
CA LEU A 124 23.08 7.60 10.81
C LEU A 124 24.55 8.03 10.63
N VAL A 125 24.80 9.34 10.76
CA VAL A 125 26.15 9.90 10.75
C VAL A 125 26.62 10.09 12.18
N VAL A 126 27.72 9.41 12.53
CA VAL A 126 28.39 9.57 13.83
C VAL A 126 29.59 10.50 13.69
N GLY A 127 29.75 11.43 14.63
CA GLY A 127 30.83 12.42 14.63
C GLY A 127 31.26 12.76 16.06
N SER A 128 32.32 13.55 16.19
CA SER A 128 32.76 14.02 17.51
C SER A 128 31.72 14.97 18.12
N ARG A 129 31.69 15.08 19.45
CA ARG A 129 30.78 16.00 20.14
C ARG A 129 31.00 17.45 19.71
N GLU A 130 32.26 17.84 19.49
CA GLU A 130 32.63 19.17 19.02
C GLU A 130 32.09 19.45 17.61
N ASP A 131 32.19 18.47 16.70
CA ASP A 131 31.68 18.62 15.34
C ASP A 131 30.15 18.69 15.31
N PHE A 132 29.48 17.91 16.17
CA PHE A 132 28.03 17.98 16.34
C PHE A 132 27.58 19.34 16.89
N GLU A 133 28.28 19.90 17.88
CA GLU A 133 28.00 21.23 18.43
C GLU A 133 28.24 22.33 17.39
N LYS A 134 29.33 22.25 16.59
CA LYS A 134 29.60 23.19 15.47
C LYS A 134 28.54 23.11 14.37
N LEU A 135 28.12 21.91 13.98
CA LEU A 135 27.05 21.69 12.98
C LEU A 135 25.69 22.19 13.47
N ASN A 136 25.38 22.04 14.75
CA ASN A 136 24.15 22.56 15.33
C ASN A 136 24.17 24.08 15.54
N ALA A 137 25.33 24.65 15.90
CA ALA A 137 25.49 26.09 16.01
C ALA A 137 25.32 26.78 14.65
N SER A 138 25.88 26.20 13.59
CA SER A 138 25.74 26.70 12.21
C SER A 138 24.35 26.45 11.62
N LYS A 139 23.67 25.33 11.95
CA LYS A 139 22.24 25.15 11.59
C LYS A 139 21.35 26.19 12.24
N ARG A 140 21.57 26.51 13.53
CA ARG A 140 20.80 27.55 14.23
C ARG A 140 21.01 28.91 13.60
N SER A 141 22.24 29.32 13.29
CA SER A 141 22.49 30.61 12.65
C SER A 141 21.80 30.73 11.29
N ASN A 142 21.81 29.67 10.47
CA ASN A 142 21.18 29.69 9.15
C ASN A 142 19.64 29.74 9.25
N LEU A 143 19.04 29.03 10.22
CA LEU A 143 17.59 29.07 10.46
C LEU A 143 17.14 30.47 10.96
N PHE A 144 17.95 31.11 11.80
CA PHE A 144 17.72 32.48 12.23
C PHE A 144 17.90 33.50 11.09
N GLN A 145 18.78 33.23 10.13
CA GLN A 145 19.02 34.13 9.00
C GLN A 145 17.94 34.01 7.92
N GLU A 146 17.40 32.81 7.65
CA GLU A 146 16.22 32.65 6.77
C GLU A 146 14.97 33.31 7.35
N ALA A 147 14.73 33.21 8.67
CA ALA A 147 13.58 33.83 9.32
C ALA A 147 13.61 35.37 9.33
N VAL A 148 14.79 35.98 9.22
CA VAL A 148 14.97 37.45 9.20
C VAL A 148 14.90 38.02 7.78
N VAL A 149 14.97 37.18 6.74
CA VAL A 149 14.90 37.60 5.33
C VAL A 149 13.46 37.58 4.78
N GLU A 150 12.51 36.93 5.46
CA GLU A 150 11.09 36.91 5.10
C GLU A 150 10.24 38.05 5.73
N GLU A 151 10.85 38.97 6.50
CA GLU A 151 10.22 40.24 6.94
C GLU A 151 10.66 41.43 6.06
#